data_AF-A0A7V3KPM5-F1
#
_entry.id   AF-A0A7V3KPM5-F1
#
_cell.length_a   1.000
_cell.length_b   1.000
_cell.length_c   1.000
_cell.angle_alpha   90.00
_cell.angle_beta   90.00
_cell.angle_gamma   90.00
#
_symmetry.space_group_name_H-M   'P 1'
#
loop_
_entity.id
_entity.type
_entity.pdbx_description
1 polymer ?
#
loop_
_entity_poly.entity_id
_entity_poly.type
_entity_poly.pdbx_seq_one_letter_code
_entity_poly.pdbx_strand_id
1 'polypeptide(L)'
;MNFSYSFGLVSYVLALFLLGLYPKVRILPISFDASLLFHFIAFFLLYIFLFDRLKKKLLSFLIAFSIAGVIELLQRFVPSRFPSLSDFIYDLAGIVTAFMVGFKGKDVVFKLVYSFLGIGYIPVGPGTLASLVFTVFIYYSKSIRAIYVWQIFVILLPMAIVASQKAEDLMGEDPSLCVIDEVVGVALPLIFLKFNVKLYALAFLFFRLFDILKPFGIKKLEKIRGGLGIVLDDLVSGGFALLAVKLVVIILLQVGVNL
;
A
#
# COMPACT_ATOMS: atom_id res chain seq x y z
N MET A 1 -2.89 -25.92 1.12
CA MET A 1 -1.90 -24.83 1.30
C MET A 1 -2.27 -23.77 0.26
N ASN A 2 -3.05 -22.74 0.63
CA ASN A 2 -3.75 -21.92 -0.38
C ASN A 2 -2.77 -21.04 -1.16
N PHE A 3 -2.92 -21.07 -2.48
CA PHE A 3 -2.13 -20.36 -3.48
C PHE A 3 -2.03 -18.84 -3.23
N SER A 4 -3.07 -18.25 -2.63
CA SER A 4 -3.11 -16.82 -2.25
C SER A 4 -2.10 -16.43 -1.15
N TYR A 5 -1.67 -17.38 -0.30
CA TYR A 5 -0.74 -17.12 0.81
C TYR A 5 0.69 -16.92 0.33
N SER A 6 1.11 -17.78 -0.61
CA SER A 6 2.43 -17.69 -1.22
C SER A 6 2.55 -16.43 -2.06
N PHE A 7 1.48 -16.03 -2.76
CA PHE A 7 1.50 -14.82 -3.58
C PHE A 7 1.67 -13.55 -2.74
N GLY A 8 0.86 -13.35 -1.68
CA GLY A 8 0.92 -12.14 -0.84
C GLY A 8 2.28 -11.93 -0.17
N LEU A 9 2.85 -12.97 0.44
CA LEU A 9 4.17 -12.91 1.06
C LEU A 9 5.28 -12.69 0.01
N VAL A 10 5.20 -13.38 -1.13
CA VAL A 10 6.17 -13.20 -2.22
C VAL A 10 6.08 -11.80 -2.81
N SER A 11 4.88 -11.25 -3.02
CA SER A 11 4.67 -9.88 -3.49
C SER A 11 5.15 -8.84 -2.48
N TYR A 12 4.98 -9.11 -1.19
CA TYR A 12 5.46 -8.25 -0.11
C TYR A 12 6.99 -8.28 -0.01
N VAL A 13 7.60 -9.47 -0.06
CA VAL A 13 9.07 -9.63 -0.07
C VAL A 13 9.67 -9.05 -1.35
N LEU A 14 8.99 -9.19 -2.49
CA LEU A 14 9.38 -8.57 -3.75
C LEU A 14 9.28 -7.04 -3.67
N ALA A 15 8.23 -6.51 -3.07
CA ALA A 15 8.07 -5.09 -2.77
C ALA A 15 9.25 -4.57 -1.91
N LEU A 16 9.62 -5.29 -0.86
CA LEU A 16 10.78 -4.96 -0.02
C LEU A 16 12.11 -5.02 -0.79
N PHE A 17 12.28 -6.04 -1.63
CA PHE A 17 13.45 -6.17 -2.49
C PHE A 17 13.54 -5.01 -3.48
N LEU A 18 12.43 -4.62 -4.12
CA LEU A 18 12.34 -3.50 -5.06
C LEU A 18 12.58 -2.14 -4.36
N LEU A 19 12.10 -1.95 -3.13
CA LEU A 19 12.45 -0.81 -2.27
C LEU A 19 13.95 -0.79 -1.94
N GLY A 20 14.52 -1.98 -1.76
CA GLY A 20 15.94 -2.27 -1.66
C GLY A 20 16.77 -1.97 -2.91
N LEU A 21 16.14 -1.65 -4.06
CA LEU A 21 16.84 -1.23 -5.29
C LEU A 21 16.99 0.29 -5.42
N TYR A 22 16.45 1.06 -4.47
CA TYR A 22 16.46 2.52 -4.52
C TYR A 22 17.86 3.13 -4.26
N PRO A 23 18.35 4.10 -5.06
CA PRO A 23 19.55 4.87 -4.73
C PRO A 23 19.25 5.92 -3.64
N LYS A 24 20.16 6.08 -2.66
CA LYS A 24 20.00 7.08 -1.58
C LYS A 24 19.81 8.49 -2.14
N VAL A 25 18.70 9.13 -1.82
CA VAL A 25 18.40 10.51 -2.27
C VAL A 25 18.82 11.51 -1.19
N ARG A 26 19.90 12.26 -1.44
CA ARG A 26 20.41 13.36 -0.62
C ARG A 26 19.61 14.67 -0.82
N ILE A 27 18.30 14.66 -0.65
CA ILE A 27 17.50 15.89 -0.79
C ILE A 27 16.49 16.03 0.34
N LEU A 28 16.97 16.21 1.56
CA LEU A 28 16.27 16.93 2.62
C LEU A 28 17.32 17.70 3.46
N PRO A 29 17.12 19.00 3.74
CA PRO A 29 17.90 19.68 4.76
C PRO A 29 17.39 19.19 6.11
N ILE A 30 18.31 18.72 6.96
CA ILE A 30 18.09 17.86 8.15
C ILE A 30 18.12 16.38 7.77
N SER A 31 19.05 15.67 8.42
CA SER A 31 19.52 14.30 8.22
C SER A 31 18.48 13.19 8.45
N PHE A 32 17.25 13.35 7.97
CA PHE A 32 16.24 12.30 8.00
C PHE A 32 16.36 11.46 6.72
N ASP A 33 16.99 10.29 6.83
CA ASP A 33 17.10 9.36 5.72
C ASP A 33 15.77 8.62 5.57
N ALA A 34 14.93 9.11 4.65
CA ALA A 34 13.62 8.52 4.37
C ALA A 34 13.72 7.02 4.01
N SER A 35 14.86 6.56 3.45
CA SER A 35 15.04 5.13 3.17
C SER A 35 15.03 4.28 4.46
N LEU A 36 15.64 4.77 5.53
CA LEU A 36 15.69 4.07 6.82
C LEU A 36 14.30 3.97 7.46
N LEU A 37 13.46 5.01 7.31
CA LEU A 37 12.07 4.97 7.76
C LEU A 37 11.27 3.91 6.97
N PHE A 38 11.45 3.82 5.65
CA PHE A 38 10.76 2.80 4.85
C PHE A 38 11.19 1.39 5.21
N HIS A 39 12.48 1.16 5.44
CA HIS A 39 13.03 -0.10 5.94
C HIS A 39 12.41 -0.50 7.28
N PHE A 40 12.34 0.43 8.24
CA PHE A 40 11.68 0.19 9.51
C PHE A 40 10.20 -0.18 9.36
N ILE A 41 9.43 0.62 8.59
CA ILE A 41 7.99 0.39 8.39
C ILE A 41 7.76 -0.95 7.72
N ALA A 42 8.54 -1.27 6.69
CA ALA A 42 8.51 -2.55 6.00
C ALA A 42 8.68 -3.73 6.96
N PHE A 43 9.78 -3.80 7.69
CA PHE A 43 10.03 -4.98 8.52
C PHE A 43 9.14 -5.05 9.76
N PHE A 44 8.67 -3.90 10.25
CA PHE A 44 7.61 -3.84 11.26
C PHE A 44 6.34 -4.54 10.77
N LEU A 45 5.88 -4.20 9.58
CA LEU A 45 4.66 -4.78 8.99
C LEU A 45 4.84 -6.25 8.61
N LEU A 46 6.00 -6.64 8.06
CA LEU A 46 6.35 -8.03 7.76
C LEU A 46 6.14 -8.93 8.97
N TYR A 47 6.67 -8.50 10.12
CA TYR A 47 6.57 -9.28 11.35
C TYR A 47 5.13 -9.39 11.84
N ILE A 48 4.35 -8.29 11.84
CA ILE A 48 2.94 -8.33 12.23
C ILE A 48 2.18 -9.37 11.40
N PHE A 49 2.42 -9.38 10.09
CA PHE A 49 1.80 -10.32 9.17
C PHE A 49 2.17 -11.78 9.47
N LEU A 50 3.47 -12.09 9.56
CA LEU A 50 3.95 -13.44 9.88
C LEU A 50 3.45 -13.93 11.25
N PHE A 51 3.39 -13.02 12.21
CA PHE A 51 3.04 -13.35 13.58
C PHE A 51 1.55 -13.66 13.77
N ASP A 52 0.65 -13.00 13.05
CA ASP A 52 -0.78 -13.33 13.07
C ASP A 52 -1.04 -14.75 12.52
N ARG A 53 -0.25 -15.17 11.52
CA ARG A 53 -0.48 -16.44 10.81
C ARG A 53 0.16 -17.68 11.44
N LEU A 54 1.37 -17.55 11.99
CA LEU A 54 2.14 -18.72 12.43
C LEU A 54 1.79 -19.24 13.83
N LYS A 55 0.97 -18.51 14.61
CA LYS A 55 0.60 -18.75 16.03
C LYS A 55 1.79 -18.82 17.02
N LYS A 56 2.98 -19.25 16.58
CA LYS A 56 4.22 -19.41 17.35
C LYS A 56 5.09 -18.16 17.25
N LYS A 57 5.18 -17.39 18.35
CA LYS A 57 5.89 -16.08 18.39
C LYS A 57 7.35 -16.16 17.97
N LEU A 58 8.05 -17.21 18.43
CA LEU A 58 9.47 -17.39 18.14
C LEU A 58 9.70 -17.73 16.66
N LEU A 59 8.85 -18.58 16.08
CA LEU A 59 8.98 -18.99 14.69
C LEU A 59 8.74 -17.82 13.72
N SER A 60 7.73 -16.98 13.97
CA SER A 60 7.49 -15.79 13.15
C SER A 60 8.62 -14.77 13.24
N PHE A 61 9.22 -14.62 14.43
CA PHE A 61 10.39 -13.77 14.63
C PHE A 61 11.60 -14.29 13.85
N LEU A 62 11.92 -15.58 13.98
CA LEU A 62 13.04 -16.19 13.27
C LEU A 62 12.89 -16.08 11.74
N ILE A 63 11.68 -16.31 11.21
CA ILE A 63 11.40 -16.16 9.77
C ILE A 63 11.58 -14.70 9.32
N ALA A 64 11.01 -13.73 10.05
CA ALA A 64 11.17 -12.31 9.71
C ALA A 64 12.64 -11.87 9.75
N PHE A 65 13.38 -12.33 10.77
CA PHE A 65 14.81 -12.07 10.93
C PHE A 65 15.64 -12.67 9.79
N SER A 66 15.36 -13.92 9.42
CA SER A 66 16.01 -14.57 8.27
C SER A 66 15.72 -13.83 6.96
N ILE A 67 14.48 -13.36 6.74
CA ILE A 67 14.11 -12.57 5.57
C ILE A 67 14.90 -11.25 5.54
N ALA A 68 15.02 -10.54 6.67
CA ALA A 68 15.81 -9.31 6.76
C ALA A 68 17.28 -9.55 6.37
N GLY A 69 17.90 -10.58 6.93
CA GLY A 69 19.28 -10.95 6.61
C GLY A 69 19.46 -11.32 5.13
N VAL A 70 18.51 -12.06 4.55
CA VAL A 70 18.56 -12.44 3.12
C VAL A 70 18.38 -11.20 2.22
N ILE A 71 17.44 -10.30 2.54
CA ILE A 71 17.24 -9.07 1.76
C ILE A 71 18.50 -8.19 1.80
N GLU A 72 19.11 -8.00 2.96
CA GLU A 72 20.37 -7.26 3.10
C GLU A 72 21.53 -7.91 2.32
N LEU A 73 21.58 -9.25 2.32
CA LEU A 73 22.56 -9.99 1.52
C LEU A 73 22.32 -9.83 0.02
N LEU A 74 21.06 -9.90 -0.43
CA LEU A 74 20.70 -9.77 -1.84
C LEU A 74 20.93 -8.35 -2.37
N GLN A 75 20.81 -7.32 -1.52
CA GLN A 75 21.11 -5.94 -1.90
C GLN A 75 22.58 -5.74 -2.33
N ARG A 76 23.50 -6.65 -1.98
CA ARG A 76 24.90 -6.66 -2.48
C ARG A 76 25.02 -6.82 -3.99
N PHE A 77 24.03 -7.43 -4.62
CA PHE A 77 24.04 -7.71 -6.06
C PHE A 77 23.38 -6.59 -6.88
N VAL A 78 22.96 -5.51 -6.22
CA VAL A 78 22.29 -4.37 -6.86
C VAL A 78 23.35 -3.33 -7.25
N PRO A 79 23.50 -3.01 -8.55
CA PRO A 79 24.47 -2.01 -8.99
C PRO A 79 24.26 -0.68 -8.27
N SER A 80 25.34 -0.08 -7.77
CA SER A 80 25.33 1.23 -7.07
C SER A 80 24.62 1.26 -5.71
N ARG A 81 24.26 0.11 -5.13
CA ARG A 81 23.77 0.01 -3.74
C ARG A 81 24.81 -0.72 -2.89
N PHE A 82 25.16 -0.12 -1.76
CA PHE A 82 26.05 -0.75 -0.79
C PHE A 82 25.22 -1.15 0.43
N PRO A 83 25.35 -2.40 0.90
CA PRO A 83 24.74 -2.82 2.16
C PRO A 83 25.20 -1.86 3.24
N SER A 84 24.26 -1.38 4.06
CA SER A 84 24.59 -0.47 5.12
C SER A 84 24.12 -1.06 6.43
N LEU A 85 25.02 -1.07 7.42
CA LEU A 85 24.70 -1.55 8.76
C LEU A 85 23.48 -0.81 9.33
N SER A 86 23.29 0.46 8.94
CA SER A 86 22.08 1.21 9.26
C SER A 86 20.82 0.57 8.68
N ASP A 87 20.78 0.18 7.40
CA ASP A 87 19.58 -0.40 6.80
C ASP A 87 19.17 -1.69 7.54
N PHE A 88 20.14 -2.58 7.82
CA PHE A 88 19.91 -3.79 8.62
C PHE A 88 19.44 -3.50 10.06
N ILE A 89 19.98 -2.47 10.72
CA ILE A 89 19.55 -2.08 12.07
C ILE A 89 18.10 -1.59 12.05
N TYR A 90 17.68 -0.83 11.04
CA TYR A 90 16.30 -0.34 10.94
C TYR A 90 15.32 -1.47 10.60
N ASP A 91 15.74 -2.43 9.77
CA ASP A 91 14.99 -3.66 9.51
C ASP A 91 14.75 -4.43 10.82
N LEU A 92 15.83 -4.67 11.59
CA LEU A 92 15.76 -5.34 12.88
C LEU A 92 14.92 -4.56 13.89
N ALA A 93 15.06 -3.23 13.94
CA ALA A 93 14.28 -2.36 14.83
C ALA A 93 12.78 -2.42 14.50
N GLY A 94 12.43 -2.50 13.21
CA GLY A 94 11.07 -2.76 12.74
C GLY A 94 10.53 -4.08 13.31
N ILE A 95 11.26 -5.18 13.12
CA ILE A 95 10.89 -6.52 13.63
C ILE A 95 10.72 -6.50 15.15
N VAL A 96 11.68 -5.93 15.88
CA VAL A 96 11.67 -5.87 17.36
C VAL A 96 10.52 -5.01 17.86
N THR A 97 10.28 -3.85 17.25
CA THR A 97 9.15 -2.98 17.62
C THR A 97 7.83 -3.69 17.37
N ALA A 98 7.69 -4.39 16.26
CA ALA A 98 6.50 -5.17 15.95
C ALA A 98 6.32 -6.36 16.90
N PHE A 99 7.41 -6.99 17.34
CA PHE A 99 7.41 -8.02 18.38
C PHE A 99 6.90 -7.46 19.72
N MET A 100 7.37 -6.28 20.11
CA MET A 100 6.95 -5.58 21.34
C MET A 100 5.49 -5.10 21.28
N VAL A 101 5.05 -4.52 20.15
CA VAL A 101 3.66 -4.12 19.92
C VAL A 101 2.73 -5.33 19.87
N GLY A 102 3.18 -6.43 19.27
CA GLY A 102 2.50 -7.72 19.25
C GLY A 102 2.27 -8.31 20.65
N PHE A 103 2.95 -7.79 21.67
CA PHE A 103 2.76 -8.11 23.08
C PHE A 103 1.70 -7.23 23.79
N LYS A 104 1.35 -6.05 23.24
CA LYS A 104 0.45 -5.07 23.90
C LYS A 104 -0.87 -4.74 23.18
N GLY A 105 -1.11 -5.18 21.94
CA GLY A 105 -2.45 -5.10 21.33
C GLY A 105 -2.45 -5.04 19.79
N LYS A 106 -2.48 -6.20 19.12
CA LYS A 106 -2.43 -6.34 17.65
C LYS A 106 -3.65 -5.80 16.92
N ASP A 107 -4.83 -5.91 17.55
CA ASP A 107 -6.09 -5.51 16.93
C ASP A 107 -6.13 -4.01 16.68
N VAL A 108 -5.41 -3.22 17.48
CA VAL A 108 -5.32 -1.76 17.31
C VAL A 108 -4.59 -1.40 16.03
N VAL A 109 -3.51 -2.12 15.68
CA VAL A 109 -2.75 -1.85 14.45
C VAL A 109 -3.59 -2.21 13.22
N PHE A 110 -4.22 -3.39 13.22
CA PHE A 110 -5.11 -3.77 12.12
C PHE A 110 -6.29 -2.80 11.98
N LYS A 111 -6.90 -2.38 13.10
CA LYS A 111 -7.92 -1.33 13.13
C LYS A 111 -7.45 -0.07 12.45
N LEU A 112 -6.29 0.45 12.81
CA LEU A 112 -5.74 1.65 12.19
C LEU A 112 -5.45 1.46 10.69
N VAL A 113 -5.02 0.27 10.27
CA VAL A 113 -4.74 0.02 8.85
C VAL A 113 -6.02 -0.11 8.03
N TYR A 114 -6.92 -1.05 8.35
CA TYR A 114 -8.13 -1.25 7.54
C TYR A 114 -9.04 -0.02 7.56
N SER A 115 -9.08 0.74 8.67
CA SER A 115 -9.90 1.96 8.76
C SER A 115 -9.20 3.20 8.24
N PHE A 116 -7.99 3.08 7.68
CA PHE A 116 -7.16 4.19 7.24
C PHE A 116 -7.07 5.31 8.29
N LEU A 117 -6.34 5.01 9.37
CA LEU A 117 -6.11 5.88 10.53
C LEU A 117 -7.40 6.36 11.22
N GLY A 118 -8.47 5.57 11.13
CA GLY A 118 -9.75 5.83 11.80
C GLY A 118 -10.81 6.51 10.93
N ILE A 119 -10.49 6.85 9.67
CA ILE A 119 -11.47 7.43 8.73
C ILE A 119 -12.64 6.47 8.46
N GLY A 120 -12.38 5.16 8.46
CA GLY A 120 -13.40 4.10 8.35
C GLY A 120 -14.51 4.16 9.41
N TYR A 121 -14.30 4.85 10.53
CA TYR A 121 -15.32 5.02 11.57
C TYR A 121 -16.27 6.20 11.33
N ILE A 122 -16.06 6.97 10.26
CA ILE A 122 -16.92 8.10 9.92
C ILE A 122 -18.24 7.56 9.37
N PRO A 123 -19.39 8.05 9.88
CA PRO A 123 -20.68 7.40 9.63
C PRO A 123 -21.19 7.52 8.19
N VAL A 124 -20.71 8.52 7.43
CA VAL A 124 -21.24 8.82 6.08
C VAL A 124 -20.09 8.92 5.09
N GLY A 125 -20.11 8.05 4.08
CA GLY A 125 -19.13 8.01 3.01
C GLY A 125 -17.66 7.88 3.47
N PRO A 126 -17.34 7.02 4.46
CA PRO A 126 -15.99 6.93 5.02
C PRO A 126 -14.94 6.63 3.94
N GLY A 127 -15.29 5.79 2.98
CA GLY A 127 -14.44 5.48 1.85
C GLY A 127 -14.18 6.68 0.92
N THR A 128 -15.23 7.41 0.53
CA THR A 128 -15.08 8.62 -0.30
C THR A 128 -14.15 9.63 0.38
N LEU A 129 -14.26 9.74 1.71
CA LEU A 129 -13.36 10.58 2.49
C LEU A 129 -11.93 10.02 2.54
N ALA A 130 -11.75 8.72 2.70
CA ALA A 130 -10.43 8.07 2.71
C ALA A 130 -9.69 8.28 1.38
N SER A 131 -10.35 7.99 0.27
CA SER A 131 -9.81 8.20 -1.08
C SER A 131 -9.54 9.68 -1.39
N LEU A 132 -10.39 10.60 -0.93
CA LEU A 132 -10.17 12.05 -1.06
C LEU A 132 -8.96 12.51 -0.24
N VAL A 133 -8.91 12.15 1.05
CA VAL A 133 -7.81 12.51 1.96
C VAL A 133 -6.50 11.98 1.41
N PHE A 134 -6.46 10.74 0.93
CA PHE A 134 -5.27 10.17 0.32
C PHE A 134 -4.86 10.93 -0.95
N THR A 135 -5.81 11.24 -1.84
CA THR A 135 -5.54 12.00 -3.07
C THR A 135 -4.95 13.37 -2.77
N VAL A 136 -5.54 14.10 -1.82
CA VAL A 136 -5.08 15.41 -1.35
C VAL A 136 -3.69 15.30 -0.73
N PHE A 137 -3.48 14.31 0.14
CA PHE A 137 -2.19 14.05 0.78
C PHE A 137 -1.09 13.81 -0.26
N ILE A 138 -1.32 12.95 -1.25
CA ILE A 138 -0.35 12.68 -2.32
C ILE A 138 -0.11 13.94 -3.18
N TYR A 139 -1.15 14.72 -3.50
CA TYR A 139 -1.00 15.95 -4.28
C TYR A 139 -0.12 17.00 -3.57
N TYR A 140 -0.36 17.25 -2.28
CA TYR A 140 0.48 18.18 -1.51
C TYR A 140 1.86 17.62 -1.19
N SER A 141 2.01 16.30 -1.27
CA SER A 141 3.29 15.62 -1.27
C SER A 141 4.03 15.72 -2.61
N LYS A 142 3.70 16.65 -3.52
CA LYS A 142 4.41 16.84 -4.80
C LYS A 142 5.92 17.14 -4.69
N SER A 143 6.39 17.60 -3.53
CA SER A 143 7.84 17.71 -3.24
C SER A 143 8.50 16.33 -3.20
N ILE A 144 7.71 15.30 -2.94
CA ILE A 144 8.06 13.91 -2.99
C ILE A 144 7.97 13.44 -4.46
N ARG A 145 9.08 12.97 -5.03
CA ARG A 145 9.15 12.48 -6.42
C ARG A 145 8.13 11.37 -6.68
N ALA A 146 7.68 11.22 -7.93
CA ALA A 146 6.74 10.16 -8.35
C ALA A 146 7.14 8.75 -7.89
N ILE A 147 8.44 8.48 -7.75
CA ILE A 147 8.96 7.21 -7.24
C ILE A 147 8.43 6.85 -5.85
N TYR A 148 8.22 7.82 -4.96
CA TYR A 148 7.75 7.56 -3.60
C TYR A 148 6.25 7.26 -3.54
N VAL A 149 5.45 7.82 -4.46
CA VAL A 149 4.02 7.46 -4.57
C VAL A 149 3.90 5.98 -4.98
N TRP A 150 4.77 5.56 -5.91
CA TRP A 150 4.91 4.16 -6.29
C TRP A 150 5.31 3.26 -5.12
N GLN A 151 6.24 3.71 -4.27
CA GLN A 151 6.66 2.98 -3.06
C GLN A 151 5.54 2.85 -2.03
N ILE A 152 4.82 3.94 -1.77
CA ILE A 152 3.65 3.94 -0.88
C ILE A 152 2.63 2.92 -1.40
N PHE A 153 2.32 2.93 -2.70
CA PHE A 153 1.40 1.97 -3.30
C PHE A 153 1.87 0.51 -3.12
N VAL A 154 3.14 0.24 -3.39
CA VAL A 154 3.74 -1.10 -3.29
C VAL A 154 3.73 -1.64 -1.86
N ILE A 155 3.83 -0.77 -0.85
CA ILE A 155 3.70 -1.16 0.57
C ILE A 155 2.23 -1.31 0.97
N LEU A 156 1.38 -0.35 0.58
CA LEU A 156 -0.03 -0.33 0.97
C LEU A 156 -0.82 -1.47 0.36
N LEU A 157 -0.54 -1.87 -0.87
CA LEU A 157 -1.29 -2.92 -1.56
C LEU A 157 -1.35 -4.25 -0.77
N PRO A 158 -0.22 -4.89 -0.42
CA PRO A 158 -0.25 -6.11 0.38
C PRO A 158 -0.78 -5.88 1.80
N MET A 159 -0.55 -4.69 2.39
CA MET A 159 -1.16 -4.35 3.69
C MET A 159 -2.68 -4.31 3.62
N ALA A 160 -3.23 -3.71 2.57
CA ALA A 160 -4.66 -3.63 2.32
C ALA A 160 -5.25 -5.02 2.24
N ILE A 161 -4.68 -5.91 1.42
CA ILE A 161 -5.19 -7.29 1.28
C ILE A 161 -5.27 -8.01 2.63
N VAL A 162 -4.23 -7.88 3.46
CA VAL A 162 -4.18 -8.52 4.78
C VAL A 162 -5.16 -7.86 5.75
N ALA A 163 -5.20 -6.53 5.77
CA ALA A 163 -6.05 -5.78 6.68
C ALA A 163 -7.53 -5.94 6.33
N SER A 164 -7.89 -5.95 5.05
CA SER A 164 -9.22 -6.26 4.53
C SER A 164 -9.63 -7.69 4.86
N GLN A 165 -8.72 -8.68 4.72
CA GLN A 165 -9.02 -10.05 5.18
C GLN A 165 -9.31 -10.09 6.67
N LYS A 166 -8.52 -9.38 7.48
CA LYS A 166 -8.73 -9.33 8.94
C LYS A 166 -10.05 -8.64 9.27
N ALA A 167 -10.41 -7.59 8.53
CA ALA A 167 -11.68 -6.90 8.70
C ALA A 167 -12.85 -7.83 8.37
N GLU A 168 -12.76 -8.56 7.26
CA GLU A 168 -13.78 -9.54 6.84
C GLU A 168 -13.93 -10.68 7.86
N ASP A 169 -12.81 -11.23 8.35
CA ASP A 169 -12.80 -12.27 9.39
C ASP A 169 -13.49 -11.81 10.70
N LEU A 170 -13.43 -10.51 11.01
CA LEU A 170 -13.97 -9.93 12.25
C LEU A 170 -15.43 -9.46 12.12
N MET A 171 -15.83 -8.99 10.94
CA MET A 171 -17.05 -8.17 10.78
C MET A 171 -17.98 -8.66 9.65
N GLY A 172 -17.58 -9.70 8.90
CA GLY A 172 -18.35 -10.25 7.78
C GLY A 172 -17.91 -9.72 6.43
N GLU A 173 -18.60 -10.14 5.36
CA GLU A 173 -18.27 -9.78 3.97
C GLU A 173 -18.26 -8.26 3.78
N ASP A 174 -17.16 -7.74 3.21
CA ASP A 174 -16.93 -6.34 2.81
C ASP A 174 -17.43 -5.28 3.82
N PRO A 175 -16.77 -5.18 4.99
CA PRO A 175 -17.25 -4.30 6.05
C PRO A 175 -16.99 -2.83 5.69
N SER A 176 -18.02 -2.00 5.76
CA SER A 176 -17.99 -0.56 5.36
C SER A 176 -16.95 0.33 6.04
N LEU A 177 -16.33 -0.17 7.12
CA LEU A 177 -15.28 0.51 7.87
C LEU A 177 -13.86 0.12 7.42
N CYS A 178 -13.74 -0.91 6.58
CA CYS A 178 -12.57 -1.19 5.79
C CYS A 178 -12.60 -0.24 4.59
N VAL A 179 -11.64 0.67 4.53
CA VAL A 179 -11.54 1.70 3.48
C VAL A 179 -10.13 1.75 2.89
N ILE A 180 -9.29 0.78 3.24
CA ILE A 180 -7.89 0.70 2.81
C ILE A 180 -7.77 0.21 1.36
N ASP A 181 -8.71 -0.64 0.95
CA ASP A 181 -9.03 -1.00 -0.43
C ASP A 181 -9.29 0.26 -1.27
N GLU A 182 -10.17 1.16 -0.83
CA GLU A 182 -10.40 2.43 -1.54
C GLU A 182 -9.17 3.32 -1.67
N VAL A 183 -8.34 3.36 -0.63
CA VAL A 183 -7.07 4.11 -0.64
C VAL A 183 -6.10 3.52 -1.67
N VAL A 184 -5.99 2.19 -1.75
CA VAL A 184 -5.15 1.51 -2.73
C VAL A 184 -5.72 1.64 -4.14
N GLY A 185 -7.05 1.57 -4.30
CA GLY A 185 -7.76 1.75 -5.56
C GLY A 185 -7.49 3.12 -6.18
N VAL A 186 -7.66 4.20 -5.41
CA VAL A 186 -7.38 5.57 -5.89
C VAL A 186 -5.88 5.83 -6.08
N ALA A 187 -5.01 5.18 -5.30
CA ALA A 187 -3.57 5.34 -5.45
C ALA A 187 -3.07 4.90 -6.83
N LEU A 188 -3.64 3.83 -7.39
CA LEU A 188 -3.23 3.25 -8.67
C LEU A 188 -3.22 4.27 -9.83
N PRO A 189 -4.31 5.01 -10.15
CA PRO A 189 -4.25 6.00 -11.22
C PRO A 189 -3.27 7.15 -10.90
N LEU A 190 -3.16 7.57 -9.64
CA LEU A 190 -2.31 8.70 -9.24
C LEU A 190 -0.83 8.44 -9.52
N ILE A 191 -0.34 7.18 -9.41
CA ILE A 191 1.07 6.87 -9.66
C ILE A 191 1.51 7.09 -11.12
N PHE A 192 0.55 7.11 -12.06
CA PHE A 192 0.81 7.24 -13.50
C PHE A 192 0.44 8.61 -14.08
N LEU A 193 0.00 9.54 -13.23
CA LEU A 193 -0.40 10.89 -13.62
C LEU A 193 0.66 11.91 -13.21
N LYS A 194 0.76 12.99 -13.98
CA LYS A 194 1.59 14.14 -13.60
C LYS A 194 0.93 14.84 -12.40
N PHE A 195 1.73 15.46 -11.54
CA PHE A 195 1.25 16.27 -10.42
C PHE A 195 0.53 17.52 -10.93
N ASN A 196 -0.75 17.36 -11.27
CA ASN A 196 -1.66 18.40 -11.72
C ASN A 196 -2.98 18.22 -10.99
N VAL A 197 -3.49 19.32 -10.41
CA VAL A 197 -4.73 19.31 -9.61
C VAL A 197 -5.93 18.81 -10.41
N LYS A 198 -6.03 19.16 -11.69
CA LYS A 198 -7.12 18.73 -12.58
C LYS A 198 -7.04 17.23 -12.86
N LEU A 199 -5.84 16.69 -13.08
CA LEU A 199 -5.64 15.26 -13.31
C LEU A 199 -5.96 14.43 -12.06
N TYR A 200 -5.54 14.89 -10.89
CA TYR A 200 -5.81 14.23 -9.61
C TYR A 200 -7.31 14.29 -9.26
N ALA A 201 -7.95 15.43 -9.49
CA ALA A 201 -9.39 15.56 -9.33
C ALA A 201 -10.16 14.63 -10.28
N LEU A 202 -9.78 14.57 -11.56
CA LEU A 202 -10.38 13.63 -12.52
C LEU A 202 -10.15 12.16 -12.13
N ALA A 203 -8.95 11.81 -11.66
CA ALA A 203 -8.64 10.46 -11.20
C ALA A 203 -9.53 10.05 -10.02
N PHE A 204 -9.66 10.92 -9.01
CA PHE A 204 -10.55 10.69 -7.87
C PHE A 204 -12.02 10.55 -8.31
N LEU A 205 -12.50 11.45 -9.16
CA LEU A 205 -13.89 11.43 -9.63
C LEU A 205 -14.21 10.17 -10.44
N PHE A 206 -13.35 9.80 -11.41
CA PHE A 206 -13.55 8.58 -12.18
C PHE A 206 -13.39 7.32 -11.34
N PHE A 207 -12.46 7.31 -10.38
CA PHE A 207 -12.32 6.21 -9.43
C PHE A 207 -13.62 5.98 -8.65
N ARG A 208 -14.16 7.01 -7.99
CA ARG A 208 -15.45 6.88 -7.27
C ARG A 208 -16.60 6.49 -8.20
N LEU A 209 -16.64 7.04 -9.41
CA LEU A 209 -17.65 6.67 -10.38
C LEU A 209 -17.61 5.17 -10.72
N PHE A 210 -16.42 4.63 -10.98
CA PHE A 210 -16.26 3.23 -11.35
C PHE A 210 -16.38 2.28 -10.16
N ASP A 211 -15.93 2.70 -8.98
CA ASP A 211 -16.12 1.94 -7.75
C ASP A 211 -17.60 1.84 -7.35
N ILE A 212 -18.35 2.95 -7.39
CA ILE A 212 -19.78 2.93 -7.03
C ILE A 212 -20.63 2.19 -8.07
N LEU A 213 -20.36 2.40 -9.35
CA LEU A 213 -21.18 1.80 -10.42
C LEU A 213 -20.76 0.37 -10.76
N LYS A 214 -19.50 -0.01 -10.49
CA LYS A 214 -18.85 -1.26 -10.88
C LYS A 214 -19.18 -1.70 -12.32
N PRO A 215 -18.97 -0.84 -13.35
CA PRO A 215 -19.33 -1.17 -14.74
C PRO A 215 -18.41 -2.23 -15.34
N PHE A 216 -18.65 -2.64 -16.59
CA PHE A 216 -17.76 -3.51 -17.37
C PHE A 216 -17.43 -4.88 -16.76
N GLY A 217 -18.28 -5.38 -15.86
CA GLY A 217 -18.12 -6.69 -15.24
C GLY A 217 -17.24 -6.71 -13.99
N ILE A 218 -16.90 -5.54 -13.41
CA ILE A 218 -16.22 -5.44 -12.10
C ILE A 218 -16.99 -6.22 -11.03
N LYS A 219 -18.34 -6.21 -11.07
CA LYS A 219 -19.19 -7.02 -10.17
C LYS A 219 -18.90 -8.53 -10.18
N LYS A 220 -18.25 -9.07 -11.22
CA LYS A 220 -17.85 -10.49 -11.24
C LYS A 220 -16.70 -10.77 -10.25
N LEU A 221 -15.92 -9.76 -9.90
CA LEU A 221 -14.80 -9.86 -8.96
C LEU A 221 -15.27 -10.03 -7.52
N GLU A 222 -16.48 -9.58 -7.19
CA GLU A 222 -17.13 -9.79 -5.88
C GLU A 222 -17.34 -11.29 -5.56
N LYS A 223 -17.21 -12.19 -6.56
CA LYS A 223 -17.21 -13.64 -6.34
C LYS A 223 -15.91 -14.16 -5.72
N ILE A 224 -14.82 -13.38 -5.81
CA ILE A 224 -13.56 -13.69 -5.16
C ILE A 224 -13.74 -13.30 -3.68
N ARG A 225 -13.67 -14.27 -2.78
CA ARG A 225 -13.80 -14.05 -1.34
C ARG A 225 -12.48 -13.64 -0.70
N GLY A 226 -12.56 -13.05 0.48
CA GLY A 226 -11.38 -12.65 1.24
C GLY A 226 -10.91 -11.25 0.88
N GLY A 227 -9.91 -10.78 1.63
CA GLY A 227 -9.31 -9.45 1.43
C GLY A 227 -8.66 -9.25 0.05
N LEU A 228 -8.37 -10.33 -0.69
CA LEU A 228 -7.95 -10.22 -2.10
C LEU A 228 -9.10 -9.76 -2.99
N GLY A 229 -10.32 -10.26 -2.77
CA GLY A 229 -11.51 -9.83 -3.50
C GLY A 229 -11.83 -8.36 -3.26
N ILE A 230 -11.85 -7.96 -1.99
CA ILE A 230 -12.13 -6.59 -1.51
C ILE A 230 -11.11 -5.57 -2.03
N VAL A 231 -9.86 -5.96 -2.30
CA VAL A 231 -8.87 -5.01 -2.85
C VAL A 231 -8.87 -5.05 -4.39
N LEU A 232 -9.20 -6.19 -5.00
CA LEU A 232 -9.17 -6.34 -6.45
C LEU A 232 -10.29 -5.58 -7.16
N ASP A 233 -11.49 -5.50 -6.60
CA ASP A 233 -12.58 -4.72 -7.19
C ASP A 233 -12.22 -3.23 -7.28
N ASP A 234 -11.63 -2.67 -6.23
CA ASP A 234 -11.19 -1.28 -6.17
C ASP A 234 -9.97 -0.99 -7.02
N LEU A 235 -9.00 -1.92 -7.08
CA LEU A 235 -7.88 -1.81 -8.02
C LEU A 235 -8.33 -1.79 -9.47
N VAL A 236 -9.31 -2.61 -9.84
CA VAL A 236 -9.82 -2.63 -11.21
C VAL A 236 -10.58 -1.33 -11.51
N SER A 237 -11.37 -0.81 -10.55
CA SER A 237 -11.97 0.52 -10.64
C SER A 237 -10.92 1.62 -10.83
N GLY A 238 -9.81 1.57 -10.09
CA GLY A 238 -8.66 2.46 -10.25
C GLY A 238 -7.99 2.35 -11.63
N GLY A 239 -7.89 1.15 -12.18
CA GLY A 239 -7.39 0.91 -13.53
C GLY A 239 -8.27 1.55 -14.61
N PHE A 240 -9.60 1.38 -14.51
CA PHE A 240 -10.54 2.07 -15.40
C PHE A 240 -10.47 3.59 -15.25
N ALA A 241 -10.31 4.09 -14.01
CA ALA A 241 -10.14 5.51 -13.76
C ALA A 241 -8.91 6.07 -14.48
N LEU A 242 -7.77 5.37 -14.42
CA LEU A 242 -6.56 5.74 -15.15
C LEU A 242 -6.81 5.84 -16.66
N LEU A 243 -7.46 4.82 -17.24
CA LEU A 243 -7.77 4.79 -18.66
C LEU A 243 -8.67 5.95 -19.07
N ALA A 244 -9.71 6.24 -18.27
CA ALA A 244 -10.61 7.36 -18.50
C ALA A 244 -9.89 8.72 -18.45
N VAL A 245 -9.03 8.95 -17.45
CA VAL A 245 -8.22 10.18 -17.37
C VAL A 245 -7.30 10.30 -18.58
N LYS A 246 -6.59 9.22 -18.97
CA LYS A 246 -5.69 9.24 -20.13
C LYS A 246 -6.44 9.52 -21.43
N LEU A 247 -7.64 8.96 -21.60
CA LEU A 247 -8.50 9.24 -22.76
C LEU A 247 -8.89 10.72 -22.82
N VAL A 248 -9.33 11.29 -21.69
CA VAL A 248 -9.65 12.72 -21.60
C VAL A 248 -8.44 13.59 -21.97
N VAL A 249 -7.25 13.26 -21.46
CA VAL A 249 -6.01 13.97 -21.80
C VAL A 249 -5.72 13.89 -23.31
N ILE A 250 -5.85 12.71 -23.92
CA ILE A 250 -5.63 12.53 -25.36
C ILE A 250 -6.60 13.39 -26.18
N ILE A 251 -7.89 13.40 -25.83
CA ILE A 251 -8.91 14.22 -26.52
C ILE A 251 -8.59 15.71 -26.39
N LEU A 252 -8.22 16.16 -25.18
CA LEU A 252 -7.88 17.57 -24.93
C LEU A 252 -6.65 18.00 -25.72
N LEU A 253 -5.63 17.14 -25.83
CA LEU A 253 -4.45 17.42 -26.64
C LEU A 253 -4.79 17.56 -28.13
N GLN A 254 -5.75 16.79 -28.65
CA GLN A 254 -6.20 16.91 -30.05
C GLN A 254 -6.88 18.25 -30.35
N VAL A 255 -7.52 18.87 -29.36
CA VAL A 255 -8.14 20.21 -29.48
C VAL A 255 -7.23 21.35 -28.99
N GLY A 256 -5.94 21.05 -28.76
CA GLY A 256 -4.93 22.05 -28.40
C GLY A 256 -4.89 22.46 -26.92
N VAL A 257 -5.58 21.73 -26.03
CA VAL A 257 -5.60 21.99 -24.58
C VAL A 257 -4.55 21.14 -23.88
N ASN A 258 -3.61 21.79 -23.20
CA ASN A 258 -2.59 21.13 -22.37
C ASN A 258 -2.99 21.08 -20.88
N LEU A 259 -2.82 19.92 -20.26
CA LEU A 259 -2.97 19.66 -18.83
C LEU A 259 -1.67 19.15 -18.21
#